data_AF-A0A554WPM2-F1
#
_entry.id   AF-A0A554WPM2-F1
#
_cell.length_a   1.000
_cell.length_b   1.000
_cell.length_c   1.000
_cell.angle_alpha   90.00
_cell.angle_beta   90.00
_cell.angle_gamma   90.00
#
_symmetry.space_group_name_H-M   'P 1'
#
loop_
_entity.id
_entity.type
_entity.pdbx_description
1 polymer ?
#
loop_
_entity_poly.entity_id
_entity_poly.type
_entity_poly.pdbx_seq_one_letter_code
_entity_poly.pdbx_strand_id
1 'polypeptide(L)' 'MVYGKGLTPFLQQARDAGVGQLADGVGMLVEQAAEAFAWWRGVRPDSRPVIERLRVPLA' A
#
# COMPACT_ATOMS: atom_id res chain seq x y z
N MET A 1 8.54 -5.40 -1.06
CA MET A 1 7.62 -4.89 -0.02
C MET A 1 6.58 -5.95 0.26
N VAL A 2 6.15 -6.11 1.51
CA VAL A 2 5.17 -7.14 1.91
C VAL A 2 3.88 -6.43 2.33
N TYR A 3 2.74 -6.95 1.87
CA TYR A 3 1.41 -6.57 2.30
C TYR A 3 0.72 -7.81 2.87
N GLY A 4 -0.11 -7.65 3.89
CA GLY A 4 -0.70 -8.76 4.62
C GLY A 4 -1.65 -8.30 5.71
N LYS A 5 -2.32 -9.25 6.38
CA LYS A 5 -3.21 -8.94 7.49
C LYS A 5 -2.39 -8.50 8.71
N GLY A 6 -2.58 -7.25 9.14
CA GLY A 6 -1.90 -6.67 10.30
C GLY A 6 -0.45 -6.24 10.03
N LEU A 7 0.28 -5.95 11.10
CA LEU A 7 1.68 -5.53 11.02
C LEU A 7 2.57 -6.66 10.51
N THR A 8 3.30 -6.40 9.43
CA THR A 8 4.42 -7.28 9.05
C THR A 8 5.49 -7.23 10.14
N PRO A 9 6.35 -8.26 10.30
CA PRO A 9 7.41 -8.26 11.31
C PRO A 9 8.32 -7.01 11.28
N PHE A 10 8.56 -6.46 10.08
CA PHE A 10 9.31 -5.22 9.90
C PHE A 10 8.56 -4.00 10.46
N LEU A 11 7.25 -3.89 10.17
CA LEU A 11 6.43 -2.80 10.69
C LEU A 11 6.20 -2.93 12.20
N GLN A 12 6.17 -4.16 12.72
CA GLN A 12 6.14 -4.43 14.15
C GLN A 12 7.38 -3.87 14.83
N GLN A 13 8.57 -4.17 14.29
CA GLN A 13 9.83 -3.63 14.80
C GLN A 13 9.88 -2.09 14.71
N ALA A 14 9.40 -1.50 13.60
CA ALA A 14 9.34 -0.05 13.45
C ALA A 14 8.40 0.61 14.47
N ARG A 15 7.25 -0.01 14.74
CA ARG A 15 6.33 0.42 15.81
C ARG A 15 7.03 0.40 17.17
N ASP A 16 7.72 -0.68 17.47
CA ASP A 16 8.37 -0.89 18.78
C ASP A 16 9.57 0.06 18.96
N ALA A 17 10.17 0.52 17.85
CA ALA A 17 11.18 1.57 17.83
C ALA A 17 10.61 3.00 17.92
N GLY A 18 9.29 3.17 18.04
CA GLY A 18 8.63 4.48 18.21
C GLY A 18 8.35 5.22 16.90
N VAL A 19 8.35 4.55 15.75
CA VAL A 19 8.01 5.18 14.47
C VAL A 19 6.52 5.53 14.45
N GLY A 20 6.21 6.83 14.33
CA GLY A 20 4.84 7.35 14.39
C GLY A 20 3.99 7.14 13.13
N GLN A 21 4.59 6.72 12.01
CA GLN A 21 3.88 6.46 10.75
C GLN A 21 4.33 5.12 10.15
N LEU A 22 3.36 4.23 9.93
CA LEU A 22 3.59 2.92 9.34
C LEU A 22 2.78 2.81 8.05
N ALA A 23 3.43 2.34 6.99
CA ALA A 23 2.80 2.07 5.71
C ALA A 23 3.21 0.67 5.25
N ASP A 24 2.24 -0.09 4.76
CA ASP A 24 2.49 -1.39 4.14
C ASP A 24 2.69 -1.25 2.62
N GLY A 25 2.76 -2.40 1.93
CA GLY A 25 2.97 -2.44 0.48
C GLY A 25 1.74 -2.15 -0.39
N VAL A 26 0.53 -1.93 0.17
CA VAL A 26 -0.70 -1.83 -0.65
C VAL A 26 -0.68 -0.62 -1.57
N GLY A 27 -0.19 0.53 -1.09
CA GLY A 27 -0.06 1.73 -1.93
C GLY A 27 0.86 1.50 -3.13
N MET A 28 2.02 0.87 -2.91
CA MET A 28 2.96 0.53 -3.97
C MET A 28 2.32 -0.41 -5.00
N LEU A 29 1.59 -1.43 -4.54
CA LEU A 29 0.90 -2.40 -5.41
C LEU A 29 -0.12 -1.71 -6.32
N VAL A 30 -0.88 -0.73 -5.82
CA VAL A 30 -1.88 -0.05 -6.65
C VAL A 30 -1.23 0.96 -7.59
N GLU A 31 -0.26 1.75 -7.14
CA GLU A 31 0.38 2.78 -7.97
C GLU A 31 1.15 2.18 -9.15
N GLN A 32 1.85 1.06 -8.97
CA GLN A 32 2.53 0.38 -10.09
C GLN A 32 1.53 -0.16 -11.12
N ALA A 33 0.35 -0.63 -10.67
CA ALA A 33 -0.71 -1.09 -11.56
C ALA A 33 -1.35 0.09 -12.30
N ALA A 34 -1.54 1.23 -11.63
CA ALA A 34 -2.06 2.45 -12.23
C ALA A 34 -1.12 2.99 -13.32
N GLU A 35 0.20 2.89 -13.12
CA GLU A 35 1.20 3.28 -14.13
C GLU A 35 1.16 2.34 -15.35
N ALA A 36 1.10 1.03 -15.14
CA ALA A 36 0.94 0.06 -16.23
C ALA A 36 -0.38 0.26 -16.99
N PHE A 37 -1.47 0.58 -16.27
CA PHE A 37 -2.76 0.89 -16.87
C PHE A 37 -2.69 2.17 -17.71
N ALA A 38 -2.03 3.22 -17.21
CA ALA A 38 -1.82 4.46 -17.97
C ALA A 38 -1.03 4.20 -19.25
N TRP A 39 -0.02 3.34 -19.19
CA TRP A 39 0.76 2.96 -20.37
C TRP A 39 -0.10 2.24 -21.42
N TRP A 40 -0.93 1.27 -21.00
CA TRP A 40 -1.75 0.49 -21.93
C TRP A 40 -3.02 1.19 -22.41
N ARG A 41 -3.57 2.12 -21.63
CA ARG A 41 -4.91 2.71 -21.87
C ARG A 41 -4.87 4.21 -22.10
N GLY A 42 -3.71 4.85 -21.95
CA GLY A 42 -3.53 6.30 -22.14
C GLY A 42 -4.24 7.16 -21.09
N VAL A 43 -4.73 6.57 -20.00
CA VAL A 43 -5.47 7.25 -18.93
C VAL A 43 -4.93 6.82 -17.58
N ARG A 44 -4.55 7.77 -16.73
CA ARG A 44 -4.14 7.50 -15.35
C ARG A 44 -5.39 7.36 -14.46
N PRO A 45 -5.66 6.17 -13.90
CA PRO A 45 -6.84 5.97 -13.05
C PRO A 45 -6.64 6.61 -11.68
N ASP A 46 -7.74 6.97 -11.01
CA ASP A 46 -7.71 7.35 -9.58
C ASP A 46 -7.46 6.09 -8.73
N SER A 47 -6.29 6.05 -8.08
CA SER A 47 -5.83 4.93 -7.26
C SER A 47 -6.37 4.96 -5.83
N ARG A 48 -6.80 6.12 -5.32
CA ARG A 48 -7.28 6.25 -3.92
C ARG A 48 -8.41 5.29 -3.55
N PRO A 49 -9.52 5.22 -4.32
CA PRO A 49 -10.62 4.32 -3.96
C PRO A 49 -10.22 2.84 -4.05
N VAL A 50 -9.22 2.51 -4.87
CA VAL A 50 -8.69 1.14 -4.99
C VAL A 50 -7.81 0.80 -3.80
N ILE A 51 -6.92 1.72 -3.39
CA ILE A 51 -6.08 1.58 -2.20
C ILE A 51 -6.97 1.41 -0.96
N GLU A 52 -8.00 2.24 -0.79
CA GLU A 52 -8.90 2.18 0.36
C GLU A 52 -9.64 0.84 0.45
N ARG A 53 -10.09 0.28 -0.67
CA ARG A 53 -10.75 -1.03 -0.73
C ARG A 53 -9.82 -2.20 -0.44
N LEU A 54 -8.55 -2.10 -0.83
CA LEU A 54 -7.54 -3.15 -0.65
C LEU A 54 -6.78 -3.03 0.66
N ARG A 55 -6.89 -1.89 1.34
CA ARG A 55 -6.23 -1.64 2.63
C ARG A 55 -6.79 -2.59 3.67
N VAL A 56 -5.91 -3.38 4.27
CA VAL A 56 -6.23 -4.12 5.49
C VAL A 56 -5.77 -3.27 6.67
N PRO A 57 -6.60 -3.07 7.71
CA PRO A 57 -6.15 -2.38 8.91
C PRO A 57 -4.88 -3.02 9.47
N LEU A 58 -3.90 -2.17 9.80
CA LEU A 58 -2.66 -2.59 10.44
C LEU A 58 -2.83 -2.81 11.96
N ALA A 59 -4.02 -2.56 12.50
CA ALA A 59 -4.41 -2.78 13.89
C ALA A 59 -5.88 -3.20 13.97
#